data_AF-A0A1H4RPM5-F1
#
_entry.id   AF-A0A1H4RPM5-F1
#
_cell.length_a   1.000
_cell.length_b   1.000
_cell.length_c   1.000
_cell.angle_alpha   90.00
_cell.angle_beta   90.00
_cell.angle_gamma   90.00
#
_symmetry.space_group_name_H-M   'P 1'
#
loop_
_entity.id
_entity.type
_entity.pdbx_description
1 polymer ?
#
loop_
_entity_poly.entity_id
_entity_poly.type
_entity_poly.pdbx_seq_one_letter_code
_entity_poly.pdbx_strand_id
1 'polypeptide(L)'
;MARNSNVKVVPESKKALDILKYEIAAELGLPVGKNSNFNANAEFASELGSLPASSVKEDYWGFIASRDAGAVGGHITRRLIQSAEEVLFTL
;
A
#
# COMPACT_ATOMS: atom_id res chain seq x y z
N MET A 1 29.62 -17.65 4.01
CA MET A 1 28.26 -17.66 3.43
C MET A 1 27.37 -16.68 4.19
N ALA A 2 26.88 -15.62 3.54
CA ALA A 2 25.91 -14.70 4.13
C ALA A 2 24.51 -15.36 4.11
N ARG A 3 23.95 -15.61 5.30
CA ARG A 3 22.62 -16.18 5.44
C ARG A 3 21.60 -15.07 5.19
N ASN A 4 20.90 -15.10 4.06
CA ASN A 4 19.85 -14.13 3.77
C ASN A 4 18.69 -14.32 4.77
N SER A 5 18.56 -13.39 5.72
CA SER A 5 17.54 -13.38 6.77
C SER A 5 16.31 -12.53 6.43
N ASN A 6 16.23 -11.97 5.22
CA ASN A 6 15.11 -11.16 4.76
C ASN A 6 13.90 -12.02 4.33
N VAL A 7 13.49 -12.94 5.19
CA VAL A 7 12.30 -13.77 4.99
C VAL A 7 11.16 -13.15 5.79
N LYS A 8 9.98 -13.08 5.18
CA LYS A 8 8.77 -12.60 5.86
C LYS A 8 8.47 -13.54 7.03
N VAL A 9 8.10 -12.98 8.18
CA VAL A 9 7.72 -13.74 9.38
C VAL A 9 6.62 -14.75 9.07
N VAL A 10 5.65 -14.35 8.26
CA VAL A 10 4.62 -15.23 7.70
C VAL A 10 4.65 -15.09 6.18
N PRO A 11 5.10 -16.10 5.42
CA PRO A 11 5.22 -15.98 3.97
C PRO A 11 3.88 -15.86 3.24
N GLU A 12 2.83 -16.49 3.78
CA GLU A 12 1.49 -16.52 3.17
C GLU A 12 0.67 -15.24 3.41
N SER A 13 1.06 -14.41 4.38
CA SER A 13 0.30 -13.22 4.77
C SER A 13 0.33 -12.12 3.71
N LYS A 14 1.18 -12.23 2.68
CA LYS A 14 1.35 -11.22 1.62
C LYS A 14 0.02 -10.76 1.04
N LYS A 15 -0.87 -11.69 0.69
CA LYS A 15 -2.17 -11.37 0.07
C LYS A 15 -3.07 -10.57 1.02
N ALA A 16 -3.16 -10.99 2.28
CA ALA A 16 -3.98 -10.33 3.29
C ALA A 16 -3.44 -8.93 3.63
N LEU A 17 -2.11 -8.79 3.75
CA LEU A 17 -1.47 -7.50 3.99
C LEU A 17 -1.63 -6.54 2.82
N ASP A 18 -1.59 -7.03 1.58
CA ASP A 18 -1.84 -6.21 0.40
C ASP A 18 -3.27 -5.68 0.40
N ILE A 19 -4.27 -6.52 0.71
CA ILE A 19 -5.67 -6.09 0.84
C ILE A 19 -5.78 -4.98 1.89
N LEU A 20 -5.30 -5.26 3.11
CA LEU A 20 -5.37 -4.33 4.23
C LEU A 20 -4.68 -2.99 3.94
N LYS A 21 -3.54 -3.03 3.22
CA LYS A 21 -2.81 -1.85 2.79
C LYS A 21 -3.66 -0.93 1.90
N TYR A 22 -4.36 -1.48 0.91
CA TYR A 22 -5.23 -0.67 0.04
C TYR A 22 -6.51 -0.22 0.76
N GLU A 23 -7.07 -1.06 1.64
CA GLU A 23 -8.23 -0.68 2.47
C GLU A 23 -7.92 0.53 3.35
N ILE A 24 -6.84 0.46 4.13
CA ILE A 24 -6.42 1.56 5.00
C ILE A 24 -6.09 2.81 4.19
N ALA A 25 -5.44 2.64 3.05
CA ALA A 25 -5.08 3.80 2.25
C ALA A 25 -6.29 4.45 1.59
N ALA A 26 -7.32 3.68 1.22
CA ALA A 26 -8.62 4.20 0.82
C ALA A 26 -9.31 4.95 1.97
N GLU A 27 -9.27 4.41 3.20
CA GLU A 27 -9.81 5.09 4.39
C GLU A 27 -9.08 6.41 4.72
N LEU A 28 -7.76 6.45 4.51
CA LEU A 28 -6.94 7.65 4.67
C LEU A 28 -7.05 8.63 3.49
N GLY A 29 -7.86 8.31 2.47
CA GLY A 29 -8.06 9.15 1.29
C GLY A 29 -6.81 9.29 0.41
N LEU A 30 -5.89 8.33 0.46
CA LEU A 30 -4.65 8.38 -0.31
C LEU A 30 -4.90 7.93 -1.76
N PRO A 31 -4.29 8.59 -2.75
CA PRO A 31 -4.44 8.24 -4.16
C PRO A 31 -3.58 7.01 -4.51
N VAL A 32 -3.87 5.86 -3.90
CA VAL A 32 -3.18 4.58 -4.15
C VAL A 32 -4.13 3.60 -4.83
N GLY A 33 -4.39 3.84 -6.12
CA GLY A 33 -5.28 2.99 -6.91
C GLY A 33 -4.54 1.81 -7.54
N LYS A 34 -4.95 0.58 -7.20
CA LYS A 34 -4.80 -0.57 -8.10
C LYS A 34 -5.83 -0.41 -9.21
N ASN A 35 -5.54 0.51 -10.13
CA ASN A 35 -6.40 0.93 -11.24
C ASN A 35 -7.82 1.40 -10.84
N SER A 36 -7.90 2.50 -10.08
CA SER A 36 -9.01 3.42 -10.25
C SER A 36 -8.57 4.48 -11.24
N ASN A 37 -9.36 4.66 -12.30
CA ASN A 37 -9.25 5.76 -13.24
C ASN A 37 -9.14 7.10 -12.48
N PHE A 38 -7.92 7.50 -12.14
CA PHE A 38 -7.63 8.83 -11.63
C PHE A 38 -7.66 9.79 -12.82
N ASN A 39 -8.86 9.98 -13.37
CA ASN A 39 -9.23 11.22 -14.03
C ASN A 39 -9.40 12.29 -12.94
N ALA A 40 -8.29 12.64 -12.32
CA ALA A 40 -8.16 13.76 -11.41
C ALA A 40 -6.70 14.22 -11.41
N ASN A 41 -6.09 14.37 -12.60
CA ASN A 41 -4.93 15.25 -12.93
C ASN A 41 -4.18 14.84 -14.22
N ALA A 42 -4.55 13.73 -14.88
CA ALA A 42 -3.90 13.33 -16.14
C ALA A 42 -4.24 14.25 -17.33
N GLU A 43 -5.35 14.99 -17.31
CA GLU A 43 -5.79 15.82 -18.44
C GLU A 43 -4.98 17.12 -18.61
N PHE A 44 -4.35 17.64 -17.54
CA PHE A 44 -3.38 18.74 -17.65
C PHE A 44 -1.97 18.21 -17.98
N ALA A 45 -1.61 17.05 -17.42
CA ALA A 45 -0.30 16.44 -17.64
C ALA A 45 -0.12 15.88 -19.07
N SER A 46 -1.20 15.52 -19.76
CA SER A 46 -1.17 15.06 -21.15
C SER A 46 -0.84 16.16 -22.17
N GLU A 47 -0.99 17.45 -21.82
CA GLU A 47 -0.74 18.56 -22.74
C GLU A 47 0.72 19.06 -22.72
N LEU A 48 1.51 18.71 -21.69
CA LEU A 48 2.88 19.25 -21.49
C LEU A 48 4.02 18.38 -22.07
N GLY A 49 3.70 17.29 -22.77
CA GLY A 49 4.70 16.55 -23.54
C GLY A 49 4.83 15.09 -23.15
N SER A 50 4.81 14.25 -24.19
CA SER A 50 4.80 12.80 -24.15
C SER A 50 5.91 12.19 -23.29
N LEU A 51 5.51 11.29 -22.40
CA LEU A 51 6.32 10.13 -22.01
C LEU A 51 5.53 8.87 -22.39
N PRO A 52 6.17 7.87 -23.02
CA PRO A 52 5.47 6.71 -23.57
C PRO A 52 4.86 5.87 -22.44
N ALA A 53 3.57 5.57 -22.58
CA ALA A 53 2.75 4.76 -21.68
C ALA A 53 3.09 3.26 -21.71
N SER A 54 4.36 2.91 -21.55
CA SER A 54 4.82 1.53 -21.40
C SER A 54 5.62 1.42 -20.11
N SER A 55 4.95 0.97 -19.04
CA SER A 55 5.48 0.63 -17.69
C SER A 55 5.00 1.51 -16.53
N VAL A 56 3.74 1.95 -16.53
CA VAL A 56 3.09 2.38 -15.28
C VAL A 56 2.95 1.13 -14.41
N LYS A 57 3.92 0.92 -13.52
CA LYS A 57 3.88 -0.11 -12.49
C LYS A 57 2.62 0.17 -11.65
N GLU A 58 1.62 -0.71 -11.69
CA GLU A 58 0.29 -0.58 -11.07
C GLU A 58 0.29 -0.31 -9.55
N ASP A 59 1.45 -0.25 -8.90
CA ASP A 59 1.65 -0.11 -7.46
C ASP A 59 2.66 1.01 -7.11
N TYR A 60 2.67 2.13 -7.82
CA TYR A 60 3.63 3.20 -7.54
C TYR A 60 3.20 4.08 -6.36
N TRP A 61 3.77 3.80 -5.18
CA TRP A 61 3.63 4.59 -3.94
C TRP A 61 4.66 5.72 -3.82
N GLY A 62 5.39 6.06 -4.89
CA GLY A 62 6.47 7.05 -4.81
C GLY A 62 6.01 8.50 -4.87
N PHE A 63 4.76 8.77 -5.27
CA PHE A 63 4.19 10.13 -5.30
C PHE A 63 3.55 10.56 -3.97
N ILE A 64 3.36 9.63 -3.02
CA ILE A 64 2.77 9.95 -1.72
C ILE A 64 3.85 10.43 -0.74
N ALA A 65 3.45 11.29 0.21
CA ALA A 65 4.39 11.74 1.24
C ALA A 65 4.83 10.57 2.12
N SER A 66 6.10 10.55 2.54
CA SER A 66 6.63 9.52 3.45
C SER A 66 5.82 9.42 4.75
N ARG A 67 5.25 10.53 5.20
CA ARG A 67 4.35 10.58 6.37
C ARG A 67 3.07 9.77 6.14
N ASP A 68 2.48 9.88 4.96
CA ASP A 68 1.22 9.21 4.61
C ASP A 68 1.46 7.72 4.38
N ALA A 69 2.56 7.36 3.71
CA ALA A 69 3.03 5.99 3.60
C ALA A 69 3.26 5.36 4.99
N GLY A 70 3.89 6.12 5.89
CA GLY A 70 4.11 5.73 7.28
C GLY A 70 2.81 5.56 8.08
N ALA A 71 1.83 6.45 7.88
CA ALA A 71 0.51 6.34 8.51
C ALA A 71 -0.20 5.04 8.11
N VAL A 72 -0.19 4.67 6.82
CA VAL A 72 -0.73 3.38 6.36
C VAL A 72 -0.06 2.20 7.08
N GLY A 73 1.27 2.18 7.11
CA GLY A 73 2.04 1.13 7.80
C GLY A 73 1.72 1.04 9.30
N GLY A 74 1.56 2.19 9.97
CA GLY A 74 1.16 2.25 11.39
C GLY A 74 -0.24 1.69 11.63
N HIS A 75 -1.19 1.98 10.74
CA HIS A 75 -2.55 1.43 10.82
C HIS A 75 -2.60 -0.09 10.59
N ILE A 76 -1.78 -0.60 9.67
CA ILE A 76 -1.63 -2.06 9.43
C ILE A 76 -1.20 -2.73 10.73
N THR A 77 -0.09 -2.27 11.33
CA THR A 77 0.44 -2.85 12.56
C THR A 77 -0.55 -2.75 13.73
N ARG A 78 -1.25 -1.61 13.85
CA ARG A 78 -2.27 -1.41 14.88
C ARG A 78 -3.39 -2.45 14.78
N ARG A 79 -3.95 -2.66 13.59
CA ARG A 79 -5.02 -3.65 13.37
C ARG A 79 -4.57 -5.07 13.62
N LEU A 80 -3.36 -5.42 13.19
CA LEU A 80 -2.79 -6.75 13.42
C LEU A 80 -2.66 -7.05 14.92
N ILE A 81 -2.19 -6.08 15.70
CA ILE A 81 -2.08 -6.22 17.16
C ILE A 81 -3.47 -6.32 17.78
N GLN A 82 -4.42 -5.47 17.39
CA GLN A 82 -5.79 -5.52 17.90
C GLN A 82 -6.43 -6.88 17.64
N SER A 83 -6.35 -7.42 16.42
CA SER A 83 -6.87 -8.74 16.11
C SER A 83 -6.16 -9.86 16.87
N ALA A 84 -4.84 -9.72 17.12
CA ALA A 84 -4.10 -10.67 17.93
C ALA A 84 -4.52 -10.63 19.40
N GLU A 85 -4.75 -9.43 19.95
CA GLU A 85 -5.29 -9.23 21.30
C GLU A 85 -6.69 -9.83 21.42
N GLU A 86 -7.59 -9.54 20.47
CA GLU A 86 -8.94 -10.12 20.44
C GLU A 86 -8.91 -11.65 20.42
N VAL A 87 -8.08 -12.26 19.57
CA VAL A 87 -7.92 -13.73 19.52
C VAL A 87 -7.40 -14.27 20.86
N LEU A 88 -6.48 -13.57 21.51
CA LEU A 88 -5.89 -13.99 22.78
C LEU A 88 -6.88 -13.84 23.95
N PHE A 89 -7.71 -12.80 23.97
CA PHE A 89 -8.71 -12.54 25.02
C PHE A 89 -10.05 -13.25 24.80
N THR A 90 -10.31 -13.75 23.59
CA THR A 90 -11.50 -14.56 23.28
C THR A 90 -11.31 -16.05 23.59
N LEU A 91 -10.07 -16.47 23.89
CA LEU A 91 -9.71 -17.79 24.40
C LEU A 91 -9.87 -17.87 25.94
#